data_AF-A0A660V784-F1
#
_entry.id   AF-A0A660V784-F1
#
_cell.length_a   1.000
_cell.length_b   1.000
_cell.length_c   1.000
_cell.angle_alpha   90.00
_cell.angle_beta   90.00
_cell.angle_gamma   90.00
#
_symmetry.space_group_name_H-M   'P 1'
#
loop_
_entity.id
_entity.type
_entity.pdbx_description
1 polymer ?
#
loop_
_entity_poly.entity_id
_entity_poly.type
_entity_poly.pdbx_seq_one_letter_code
_entity_poly.pdbx_strand_id
1 'polypeptide(L)'
;MMLSDNPDGATRYIHRPVMLKEVIHYLQPDRSGLFIDATCGEGGHSEAILACLHQKASLLCVDRDPEILEVARRRLGSDPRVFFLHASYADINAFLEERGERAAGLLLDLGVSSYHLEHPERGFSFTSPVLDMRYDRSEGED
;
A
#
# COMPACT_ATOMS: atom_id res chain seq x y z
N MET A 1 -4.70 1.74 21.64
CA MET A 1 -5.69 0.91 20.92
C MET A 1 -7.05 1.56 21.16
N MET A 2 -7.75 1.98 20.11
CA MET A 2 -9.08 2.58 20.24
C MET A 2 -10.01 1.73 19.39
N LEU A 3 -11.03 1.17 20.03
CA LEU A 3 -12.14 0.51 19.35
C LEU A 3 -13.03 1.64 18.80
N SER A 4 -13.32 1.61 17.50
CA SER A 4 -14.42 2.39 16.94
C SER A 4 -15.61 1.45 16.78
N ASP A 5 -16.67 1.70 17.54
CA ASP A 5 -17.89 0.90 17.50
C ASP A 5 -18.58 1.03 16.13
N ASN A 6 -18.82 -0.13 15.50
CA ASN A 6 -19.64 -0.26 14.30
C ASN A 6 -20.95 -0.99 14.70
N PRO A 7 -22.14 -0.61 14.21
CA PRO A 7 -23.41 -1.17 14.67
C PRO A 7 -23.65 -2.64 14.27
N ASP A 8 -22.82 -3.21 13.39
CA ASP A 8 -23.01 -4.53 12.80
C ASP A 8 -22.21 -5.66 13.47
N GLY A 9 -21.58 -5.41 14.64
CA GLY A 9 -20.88 -6.46 15.42
C GLY A 9 -19.58 -6.99 14.79
N ALA A 10 -19.24 -6.59 13.57
CA ALA A 10 -17.92 -6.79 12.98
C ALA A 10 -17.01 -5.62 13.35
N THR A 11 -16.09 -5.85 14.29
CA THR A 11 -15.03 -4.89 14.63
C THR A 11 -14.13 -4.68 13.41
N ARG A 12 -14.30 -3.57 12.68
CA ARG A 12 -13.40 -3.20 11.59
C ARG A 12 -12.12 -2.65 12.20
N TYR A 13 -11.10 -3.50 12.32
CA TYR A 13 -9.77 -3.05 12.72
C TYR A 13 -9.23 -2.12 11.63
N ILE A 14 -9.11 -0.84 11.95
CA ILE A 14 -8.48 0.13 11.06
C ILE A 14 -6.97 0.05 11.35
N HIS A 15 -6.21 -0.60 10.45
CA HIS A 15 -4.76 -0.55 10.50
C HIS A 15 -4.30 0.91 10.46
N ARG A 16 -3.60 1.33 11.51
CA ARG A 16 -3.00 2.67 11.59
C ARG A 16 -1.57 2.59 11.08
N PRO A 17 -1.20 3.36 10.04
CA PRO A 17 0.14 3.28 9.49
C PRO A 17 1.21 3.70 10.50
N VAL A 18 2.36 3.03 10.44
CA VAL A 18 3.53 3.33 11.28
C VAL A 18 4.12 4.68 10.86
N MET A 19 4.52 5.51 11.84
CA MET A 19 5.18 6.81 11.60
C MET A 19 4.46 7.73 10.60
N LEU A 20 3.12 7.69 10.58
CA LEU A 20 2.31 8.42 9.59
C LEU A 20 2.64 9.92 9.53
N LYS A 21 2.87 10.56 10.67
CA LYS A 21 3.15 12.01 10.72
C LYS A 21 4.52 12.33 10.13
N GLU A 22 5.51 11.51 10.46
CA GLU A 22 6.88 11.64 10.01
C GLU A 22 6.95 11.40 8.49
N VAL A 23 6.25 10.38 7.99
CA VAL A 23 6.12 10.11 6.55
C VAL A 23 5.60 11.35 5.81
N ILE A 24 4.47 11.92 6.23
CA ILE A 24 3.92 13.13 5.58
C ILE A 24 4.87 14.32 5.69
N HIS A 25 5.49 14.50 6.85
CA HIS A 25 6.45 15.59 7.10
C HIS A 25 7.63 15.56 6.13
N TYR A 26 8.23 14.39 5.90
CA TYR A 26 9.41 14.25 5.04
C TYR A 26 9.05 14.09 3.56
N LEU A 27 7.93 13.45 3.24
CA LEU A 27 7.51 13.24 1.85
C LEU A 27 7.01 14.55 1.21
N GLN A 28 6.34 15.41 1.98
CA GLN A 28 5.82 16.73 1.57
C GLN A 28 4.91 16.68 0.31
N PRO A 29 3.84 15.88 0.27
CA PRO A 29 3.06 15.63 -0.96
C PRO A 29 2.27 16.84 -1.52
N ASP A 30 2.29 17.98 -0.83
CA ASP A 30 1.70 19.24 -1.29
C ASP A 30 2.60 19.97 -2.31
N ARG A 31 3.01 19.25 -3.36
CA ARG A 31 3.64 19.80 -4.56
C ARG A 31 3.24 18.98 -5.78
N SER A 32 3.28 19.56 -6.98
CA SER A 32 3.00 18.81 -8.21
C SER A 32 4.02 17.70 -8.47
N GLY A 33 3.61 16.67 -9.18
CA GLY A 33 4.47 15.56 -9.63
C GLY A 33 3.89 14.20 -9.28
N LEU A 34 4.63 13.15 -9.63
CA LEU A 34 4.26 11.77 -9.34
C LEU A 34 4.78 11.36 -7.97
N PHE A 35 3.89 11.03 -7.04
CA PHE A 35 4.24 10.37 -5.78
C PHE A 35 4.03 8.88 -5.89
N ILE A 36 4.89 8.11 -5.25
CA ILE A 36 4.82 6.65 -5.29
C ILE A 36 4.79 6.12 -3.86
N ASP A 37 3.76 5.34 -3.53
CA ASP A 37 3.80 4.43 -2.40
C ASP A 37 4.16 3.06 -2.96
N ALA A 38 5.41 2.63 -2.74
CA ALA A 38 5.99 1.45 -3.36
C ALA A 38 5.68 0.14 -2.59
N THR A 39 5.00 0.26 -1.47
CA THR A 39 4.56 -0.83 -0.58
C THR A 39 3.18 -0.46 -0.04
N CYS A 40 2.25 -0.21 -0.96
CA CYS A 40 0.97 0.44 -0.66
C CYS A 40 0.21 -0.28 0.47
N GLY A 41 0.36 -1.60 0.55
CA GLY A 41 -0.37 -2.39 1.52
C GLY A 41 -1.87 -2.19 1.33
N GLU A 42 -2.60 -2.12 2.43
CA GLU A 42 -4.04 -1.81 2.40
C GLU A 42 -4.34 -0.32 2.08
N GLY A 43 -3.33 0.48 1.74
CA GLY A 43 -3.46 1.89 1.34
C GLY A 43 -3.50 2.88 2.50
N GLY A 44 -3.00 2.52 3.68
CA GLY A 44 -3.07 3.37 4.86
C GLY A 44 -2.18 4.63 4.77
N HIS A 45 -0.92 4.50 4.34
CA HIS A 45 -0.08 5.67 4.07
C HIS A 45 -0.57 6.41 2.82
N SER A 46 -0.90 5.69 1.74
CA SER A 46 -1.50 6.27 0.54
C SER A 46 -2.71 7.16 0.81
N GLU A 47 -3.62 6.78 1.72
CA GLU A 47 -4.78 7.60 2.11
C GLU A 47 -4.35 8.95 2.71
N ALA A 48 -3.37 8.93 3.62
CA ALA A 48 -2.85 10.16 4.23
C ALA A 48 -2.04 11.00 3.23
N ILE A 49 -1.28 10.37 2.35
CA ILE A 49 -0.58 11.05 1.26
C ILE A 49 -1.59 11.75 0.36
N LEU A 50 -2.62 11.03 -0.08
CA LEU A 50 -3.69 11.55 -0.95
C LEU A 50 -4.43 12.74 -0.32
N ALA A 51 -4.69 12.69 0.98
CA ALA A 51 -5.33 13.78 1.73
C ALA A 51 -4.51 15.08 1.72
N CYS A 52 -3.19 14.98 1.62
CA CYS A 52 -2.27 16.13 1.52
C CYS A 52 -1.73 16.34 0.09
N LEU A 53 -2.18 15.55 -0.88
CA LEU A 53 -1.63 15.53 -2.23
C LEU A 53 -2.10 16.76 -3.00
N HIS A 54 -1.14 17.46 -3.61
CA HIS A 54 -1.43 18.60 -4.46
C HIS A 54 -2.39 18.24 -5.60
N GLN A 55 -3.28 19.15 -5.99
CA GLN A 55 -4.32 18.91 -6.99
C GLN A 55 -3.79 18.55 -8.40
N LYS A 56 -2.55 18.95 -8.71
CA LYS A 56 -1.85 18.62 -9.98
C LYS A 56 -0.82 17.48 -9.82
N ALA A 57 -0.85 16.78 -8.69
CA ALA A 57 -0.03 15.60 -8.46
C ALA A 57 -0.86 14.33 -8.67
N SER A 58 -0.16 13.23 -8.86
CA SER A 58 -0.70 11.89 -8.92
C SER A 58 -0.03 11.00 -7.87
N LEU A 59 -0.74 9.95 -7.45
CA LEU A 59 -0.23 8.94 -6.54
C LEU A 59 -0.28 7.58 -7.22
N LEU A 60 0.87 6.92 -7.36
CA LEU A 60 0.98 5.55 -7.80
C LEU A 60 1.14 4.63 -6.59
N CYS A 61 0.15 3.78 -6.38
CA CYS A 61 0.14 2.74 -5.36
C CYS A 61 0.68 1.44 -5.97
N VAL A 62 1.85 0.98 -5.51
CA VAL A 62 2.48 -0.25 -5.97
C VAL A 62 2.44 -1.26 -4.83
N ASP A 63 2.04 -2.49 -5.13
CA ASP A 63 2.24 -3.61 -4.22
C ASP A 63 2.49 -4.88 -5.03
N ARG A 64 3.27 -5.79 -4.44
CA ARG A 64 3.55 -7.10 -5.03
C ARG A 64 2.40 -8.07 -4.81
N ASP A 65 1.61 -7.86 -3.76
CA ASP A 65 0.46 -8.72 -3.47
C ASP A 65 -0.81 -8.19 -4.16
N PRO A 66 -1.38 -8.92 -5.15
CA PRO A 66 -2.59 -8.47 -5.85
C PRO A 66 -3.84 -8.43 -4.97
N GLU A 67 -3.93 -9.25 -3.93
CA GLU A 67 -5.08 -9.29 -3.00
C GLU A 67 -5.11 -8.04 -2.12
N ILE A 68 -3.94 -7.65 -1.61
CA ILE A 68 -3.78 -6.44 -0.83
C ILE A 68 -4.00 -5.19 -1.69
N LEU A 69 -3.47 -5.19 -2.91
CA LEU A 69 -3.65 -4.06 -3.83
C LEU A 69 -5.13 -3.85 -4.17
N GLU A 70 -5.93 -4.91 -4.22
CA GLU A 70 -7.39 -4.82 -4.38
C GLU A 70 -8.09 -4.17 -3.17
N VAL A 71 -7.60 -4.39 -1.94
CA VAL A 71 -8.08 -3.66 -0.75
C VAL A 71 -7.79 -2.16 -0.90
N ALA A 72 -6.57 -1.80 -1.31
CA ALA A 72 -6.20 -0.40 -1.56
C ALA A 72 -7.06 0.24 -2.66
N ARG A 73 -7.36 -0.50 -3.75
CA ARG A 73 -8.26 -0.04 -4.82
C ARG A 73 -9.64 0.31 -4.32
N ARG A 74 -10.23 -0.52 -3.46
CA ARG A 74 -11.55 -0.24 -2.86
C ARG A 74 -11.53 0.99 -1.94
N ARG A 75 -10.40 1.24 -1.28
CA ARG A 75 -10.22 2.40 -0.39
C ARG A 75 -10.01 3.71 -1.15
N LEU A 76 -9.20 3.69 -2.22
CA LEU A 76 -8.67 4.92 -2.83
C LEU A 76 -9.06 5.13 -4.29
N GLY A 77 -9.61 4.11 -4.95
CA GLY A 77 -9.83 4.10 -6.41
C GLY A 77 -10.92 5.05 -6.91
N SER A 78 -11.68 5.70 -6.02
CA SER A 78 -12.62 6.75 -6.40
C SER A 78 -11.95 8.09 -6.74
N ASP A 79 -10.71 8.32 -6.28
CA ASP A 79 -9.97 9.54 -6.59
C ASP A 79 -9.19 9.38 -7.92
N PRO A 80 -9.46 10.23 -8.93
CA PRO A 80 -8.84 10.09 -10.26
C PRO A 80 -7.33 10.38 -10.27
N ARG A 81 -6.76 10.89 -9.17
CA ARG A 81 -5.32 11.12 -9.04
C ARG A 81 -4.56 9.84 -8.65
N VAL A 82 -5.27 8.77 -8.29
CA VAL A 82 -4.69 7.52 -7.79
C VAL A 82 -4.63 6.47 -8.89
N PHE A 83 -3.47 5.85 -9.01
CA PHE A 83 -3.19 4.74 -9.94
C PHE A 83 -2.65 3.55 -9.17
N PHE A 84 -2.84 2.35 -9.70
CA PHE A 84 -2.41 1.11 -9.04
C PHE A 84 -1.57 0.28 -9.99
N LEU A 85 -0.47 -0.28 -9.49
CA LEU A 85 0.42 -1.16 -10.23
C LEU A 85 0.71 -2.40 -9.38
N HIS A 86 0.36 -3.57 -9.91
CA HIS A 86 0.80 -4.84 -9.34
C HIS A 86 2.21 -5.12 -9.86
N ALA A 87 3.21 -4.90 -9.01
CA ALA A 87 4.63 -5.07 -9.35
C ALA A 87 5.47 -5.11 -8.07
N SER A 88 6.71 -5.59 -8.18
CA SER A 88 7.69 -5.39 -7.11
C SER A 88 8.16 -3.93 -7.09
N TYR A 89 8.45 -3.39 -5.91
CA TYR A 89 9.12 -2.09 -5.80
C TYR A 89 10.49 -2.07 -6.51
N ALA A 90 11.10 -3.24 -6.73
CA ALA A 90 12.36 -3.37 -7.47
C ALA A 90 12.22 -2.96 -8.94
N ASP A 91 11.02 -3.04 -9.50
CA ASP A 91 10.74 -2.77 -10.92
C ASP A 91 10.33 -1.32 -11.19
N ILE A 92 10.16 -0.51 -10.15
CA ILE A 92 9.70 0.89 -10.26
C ILE A 92 10.60 1.73 -11.17
N ASN A 93 11.92 1.54 -11.10
CA ASN A 93 12.85 2.30 -11.93
C ASN A 93 12.61 2.01 -13.43
N ALA A 94 12.49 0.73 -13.80
CA ALA A 94 12.22 0.34 -15.19
C ALA A 94 10.88 0.90 -15.67
N PHE A 95 9.84 0.83 -14.84
CA PHE A 95 8.53 1.41 -15.13
C PHE A 95 8.59 2.92 -15.36
N LEU A 96 9.35 3.66 -14.54
CA LEU A 96 9.52 5.11 -14.70
C LEU A 96 10.32 5.47 -15.95
N GLU A 97 11.35 4.67 -16.28
CA GLU A 97 12.16 4.85 -17.48
C GLU A 97 11.34 4.65 -18.76
N GLU A 98 10.55 3.58 -18.83
CA GLU A 98 9.68 3.30 -19.97
C GLU A 98 8.70 4.45 -20.26
N ARG A 99 8.18 5.08 -19.20
CA ARG A 99 7.24 6.20 -19.29
C ARG A 99 7.89 7.55 -19.51
N GLY A 100 9.22 7.65 -19.40
CA GLY A 100 9.93 8.92 -19.41
C GLY A 100 9.55 9.82 -18.23
N GLU A 101 9.10 9.25 -17.12
CA GLU A 101 8.62 9.96 -15.93
C GLU A 101 9.68 9.96 -14.80
N ARG A 102 9.46 10.79 -13.79
CA ARG A 102 10.29 10.84 -12.57
C ARG A 102 9.39 10.96 -11.35
N ALA A 103 9.74 10.23 -10.29
CA ALA A 103 9.07 10.38 -9.01
C ALA A 103 9.45 11.73 -8.38
N ALA A 104 8.44 12.50 -7.98
CA ALA A 104 8.60 13.66 -7.12
C ALA A 104 8.87 13.23 -5.67
N GLY A 105 8.31 12.10 -5.22
CA GLY A 105 8.57 11.50 -3.91
C GLY A 105 8.20 10.02 -3.92
N LEU A 106 8.89 9.23 -3.09
CA LEU A 106 8.69 7.79 -3.00
C LEU A 106 8.73 7.35 -1.54
N LEU A 107 7.78 6.51 -1.14
CA LEU A 107 7.69 5.86 0.17
C LEU A 107 7.94 4.36 0.02
N LEU A 108 8.73 3.79 0.94
CA LEU A 108 8.85 2.36 1.18
C LEU A 108 8.63 2.11 2.68
N ASP A 109 7.58 1.38 3.01
CA ASP A 109 7.31 0.79 4.32
C ASP A 109 7.64 -0.71 4.27
N LEU A 110 8.89 -1.03 4.60
CA LEU A 110 9.41 -2.39 4.47
C LEU A 110 8.98 -3.23 5.67
N GLY A 111 8.25 -4.30 5.40
CA GLY A 111 7.80 -5.24 6.40
C GLY A 111 6.68 -6.12 5.90
N VAL A 112 6.05 -6.84 6.83
CA VAL A 112 4.89 -7.69 6.56
C VAL A 112 3.63 -6.93 6.99
N SER A 113 2.65 -6.81 6.08
CA SER A 113 1.32 -6.28 6.43
C SER A 113 0.60 -7.13 7.47
N SER A 114 -0.22 -6.50 8.33
CA SER A 114 -1.12 -7.21 9.25
C SER A 114 -2.04 -8.19 8.51
N TYR A 115 -2.45 -7.84 7.28
CA TYR A 115 -3.21 -8.73 6.41
C TYR A 115 -2.55 -10.11 6.28
N HIS A 116 -1.25 -10.18 6.03
CA HIS A 116 -0.53 -11.45 5.89
C HIS A 116 -0.48 -12.26 7.18
N LEU A 117 -0.42 -11.59 8.33
CA LEU A 117 -0.36 -12.24 9.64
C LEU A 117 -1.73 -12.77 10.09
N GLU A 118 -2.80 -12.08 9.70
CA GLU A 118 -4.18 -12.40 10.08
C GLU A 118 -4.85 -13.45 9.18
N HIS A 119 -4.27 -13.75 8.01
CA HIS A 119 -4.76 -14.74 7.06
C HIS A 119 -3.87 -15.99 7.09
N PRO A 120 -4.22 -17.04 7.87
CA PRO A 120 -3.35 -18.19 8.09
C PRO A 120 -2.96 -18.91 6.79
N GLU A 121 -3.82 -18.91 5.78
CA GLU A 121 -3.53 -19.48 4.45
C GLU A 121 -2.38 -18.78 3.71
N ARG A 122 -1.91 -17.63 4.19
CA ARG A 122 -0.74 -16.92 3.65
C ARG A 122 0.58 -17.42 4.22
N GLY A 123 0.58 -18.15 5.33
CA GLY A 123 1.78 -18.79 5.86
C GLY A 123 2.77 -17.91 6.63
N PHE A 124 2.48 -16.62 6.85
CA PHE A 124 3.42 -15.70 7.52
C PHE A 124 3.44 -15.81 9.05
N SER A 125 2.38 -16.36 9.65
CA SER A 125 2.30 -16.55 11.11
C SER A 125 2.86 -17.92 11.53
N PHE A 126 3.53 -17.98 12.68
CA PHE A 126 3.99 -19.25 13.28
C PHE A 126 2.85 -20.19 13.68
N THR A 127 1.62 -19.68 13.79
CA THR A 127 0.42 -20.50 14.05
C THR A 127 -0.26 -20.94 12.75
N SER A 128 0.30 -20.60 11.59
CA SER A 128 -0.24 -21.02 10.29
C SER A 128 -0.13 -22.53 10.10
N PRO A 129 -1.15 -23.17 9.48
CA PRO A 129 -1.08 -24.58 9.09
C PRO A 129 -0.28 -24.80 7.79
N VAL A 130 0.07 -23.74 7.05
CA VAL A 130 0.80 -23.80 5.76
C VAL A 130 2.09 -22.97 5.80
N LEU A 131 3.09 -23.38 5.02
CA LEU A 131 4.35 -22.66 4.83
C LEU A 131 4.43 -22.14 3.39
N ASP A 132 3.73 -21.04 3.11
CA ASP A 132 3.77 -20.37 1.81
C ASP A 132 4.70 -19.14 1.90
N MET A 133 4.30 -18.12 2.67
CA MET A 133 5.07 -16.89 2.90
C MET A 133 5.36 -16.07 1.63
N ARG A 134 4.77 -16.40 0.47
CA ARG A 134 4.86 -15.56 -0.72
C ARG A 134 3.93 -14.35 -0.58
N TYR A 135 4.47 -13.18 -0.88
CA TYR A 135 3.66 -11.97 -1.04
C TYR A 135 2.76 -12.08 -2.26
N ASP A 136 3.31 -12.55 -3.38
CA ASP A 136 2.54 -12.85 -4.58
C ASP A 136 2.42 -14.36 -4.76
N ARG A 137 1.20 -14.89 -4.67
CA ARG A 137 0.91 -16.31 -4.90
C ARG A 137 0.63 -16.65 -6.36
N SER A 138 0.62 -15.65 -7.25
CA SER A 138 0.53 -15.85 -8.70
C SER A 138 1.89 -16.13 -9.35
N GLU A 139 2.98 -15.92 -8.61
CA GLU A 139 4.36 -16.13 -9.04
C GLU A 139 5.13 -17.07 -8.09
N GLY A 140 6.16 -17.73 -8.62
CA GLY A 140 7.01 -18.67 -7.88
C GLY A 140 6.49 -20.12 -7.91
N GLU A 141 7.41 -21.08 -7.85
CA GLU A 141 7.10 -22.52 -7.80
C GLU A 141 6.88 -22.98 -6.35
N ASP A 142 6.04 -24.00 -6.16
CA ASP A 142 5.86 -24.70 -4.87
C ASP A 142 7.02 -25.67 -4.56
#